data_AF-A0A450WWM3-F1
#
_entry.id   AF-A0A450WWM3-F1
#
_cell.length_a   1.000
_cell.length_b   1.000
_cell.length_c   1.000
_cell.angle_alpha   90.00
_cell.angle_beta   90.00
_cell.angle_gamma   90.00
#
_symmetry.space_group_name_H-M   'P 1'
#
loop_
_entity.id
_entity.type
_entity.pdbx_description
1 polymer ?
#
loop_
_entity_poly.entity_id
_entity_poly.type
_entity_poly.pdbx_seq_one_letter_code
_entity_poly.pdbx_strand_id
1 'polypeptide(L)'
;NLSYPIKAFQAPGYFVVTEVRTDNNISGKFNTTTYRYGGLKANLHGRGSLGFRWIEATDHTNNTVTRTEYNQTFPHVGGPERVTTHLIDGSNKTLLSDASTQYGHATTPGANANNLVYAPRATQTIEKTHGLDGSLLTTVTTQNDAFDAFGNIERMTVTTRGAGKTHTKISTNDYVNDQQRWILGRLTRASVTHIAPDGSRITRASAFTYDAQTGLLTAETLSPNTPLARTTRYQYDQYGNKVTVTLSASGLADRATRTQYDNLGRFPIRVTNALGHAETRQYHSACGKPVSLTGPNGLATRWEYDSLCRKTREVRADGTQTTWNYRWASQSSNNGAPALARYSLTETASGAPPVTVWYDALNREVRKDTTGFDGKTIHQ
;
A
#
# COMPACT_ATOMS: atom_id res chain seq x y z
N ASN A 1 8.26 35.41 21.02
CA ASN A 1 9.01 35.15 22.27
C ASN A 1 9.29 33.67 22.40
N LEU A 2 10.54 33.26 22.15
CA LEU A 2 10.99 31.92 22.51
C LEU A 2 11.35 31.96 24.00
N SER A 3 10.78 31.06 24.80
CA SER A 3 11.23 30.86 26.17
C SER A 3 12.43 29.90 26.16
N TYR A 4 13.44 30.24 26.95
CA TYR A 4 14.49 29.29 27.31
C TYR A 4 13.84 27.99 27.82
N PRO A 5 14.26 26.78 27.38
CA PRO A 5 15.51 26.46 26.68
C PRO A 5 15.39 26.28 25.15
N ILE A 6 14.34 26.78 24.51
CA ILE A 6 14.12 26.61 23.07
C ILE A 6 14.79 27.77 22.32
N LYS A 7 15.61 27.45 21.32
CA LYS A 7 16.28 28.45 20.48
C LYS A 7 15.98 28.20 19.00
N ALA A 8 15.71 29.28 18.26
CA ALA A 8 15.72 29.25 16.81
C ALA A 8 17.15 28.96 16.34
N PHE A 9 17.29 28.00 15.44
CA PHE A 9 18.58 27.52 15.01
C PHE A 9 18.74 27.83 13.52
N GLN A 10 19.67 28.72 13.19
CA GLN A 10 20.18 28.88 11.84
C GLN A 10 21.50 28.12 11.80
N ALA A 11 21.52 27.02 11.04
CA ALA A 11 22.63 26.09 11.04
C ALA A 11 23.35 26.17 9.69
N PRO A 12 24.40 27.00 9.54
CA PRO A 12 25.09 27.20 8.26
C PRO A 12 25.78 25.95 7.69
N GLY A 13 25.61 24.76 8.29
CA GLY A 13 26.12 23.47 7.79
C GLY A 13 25.06 22.37 7.64
N TYR A 14 23.76 22.66 7.78
CA TYR A 14 22.72 21.66 7.49
C TYR A 14 22.35 21.69 6.00
N PHE A 15 22.71 20.63 5.28
CA PHE A 15 22.27 20.43 3.92
C PHE A 15 20.80 19.99 3.92
N VAL A 16 19.98 20.68 3.13
CA VAL A 16 18.60 20.31 2.86
C VAL A 16 18.43 20.12 1.36
N VAL A 17 17.47 19.28 0.98
CA VAL A 17 17.15 19.05 -0.43
C VAL A 17 16.45 20.30 -0.96
N THR A 18 16.99 20.98 -1.97
CA THR A 18 16.29 22.12 -2.58
C THR A 18 15.41 21.71 -3.75
N GLU A 19 15.75 20.60 -4.42
CA GLU A 19 15.07 20.14 -5.62
C GLU A 19 15.27 18.63 -5.80
N VAL A 20 14.21 17.95 -6.22
CA VAL A 20 14.24 16.57 -6.73
C VAL A 20 13.75 16.59 -8.16
N ARG A 21 14.54 16.01 -9.07
CA ARG A 21 14.17 15.78 -10.46
C ARG A 21 14.02 14.29 -10.71
N THR A 22 12.89 13.88 -11.24
CA THR A 22 12.69 12.51 -11.72
C THR A 22 12.54 12.54 -13.23
N ASP A 23 13.34 11.73 -13.91
CA ASP A 23 13.28 11.59 -15.37
C ASP A 23 11.91 11.04 -15.75
N ASN A 24 11.22 11.72 -16.66
CA ASN A 24 9.93 11.26 -17.18
C ASN A 24 10.08 10.60 -18.55
N ASN A 25 11.32 10.26 -18.93
CA ASN A 25 11.76 9.62 -20.17
C ASN A 25 11.22 10.32 -21.43
N ILE A 26 11.03 11.63 -21.33
CA ILE A 26 10.79 12.54 -22.45
C ILE A 26 12.02 13.44 -22.52
N SER A 27 12.70 13.43 -23.67
CA SER A 27 13.99 14.09 -23.86
C SER A 27 14.07 15.48 -23.22
N GLY A 28 14.93 15.62 -22.19
CA GLY A 28 15.21 16.88 -21.51
C GLY A 28 14.13 17.38 -20.54
N LYS A 29 13.08 16.60 -20.27
CA LYS A 29 12.03 16.93 -19.31
C LYS A 29 12.17 16.10 -18.04
N PHE A 30 11.88 16.74 -16.91
CA PHE A 30 11.87 16.11 -15.59
C PHE A 30 10.59 16.51 -14.88
N ASN A 31 10.00 15.58 -14.13
CA ASN A 31 9.07 15.96 -13.09
C ASN A 31 9.91 16.56 -11.96
N THR A 32 9.64 17.82 -11.63
CA THR A 32 10.48 18.59 -10.72
C THR A 32 9.68 18.97 -9.50
N THR A 33 10.25 18.70 -8.32
CA THR A 33 9.71 19.16 -7.04
C THR A 33 10.76 20.00 -6.33
N THR A 34 10.45 21.26 -6.04
CA THR A 34 11.34 22.14 -5.26
C THR A 34 10.87 22.22 -3.82
N TYR A 35 11.81 22.39 -2.89
CA TYR A 35 11.52 22.39 -1.45
C TYR A 35 12.00 23.66 -0.77
N ARG A 36 11.23 24.10 0.22
CA ARG A 36 11.59 25.18 1.15
C ARG A 36 11.34 24.72 2.57
N TYR A 37 12.14 25.23 3.50
CA TYR A 37 12.13 24.85 4.90
C TYR A 37 12.16 26.10 5.76
N GLY A 38 11.53 26.05 6.93
CA GLY A 38 11.62 27.17 7.85
C GLY A 38 11.32 26.84 9.29
N GLY A 39 11.76 27.74 10.17
CA GLY A 39 11.52 27.66 11.61
C GLY A 39 12.22 26.49 12.29
N LEU A 40 13.44 26.14 11.88
CA LEU A 40 14.27 25.16 12.58
C LEU A 40 14.52 25.60 14.04
N LYS A 41 14.27 24.69 14.98
CA LYS A 41 14.51 24.93 16.41
C LYS A 41 15.29 23.78 17.03
N ALA A 42 15.96 24.07 18.13
CA ALA A 42 16.58 23.07 18.99
C ALA A 42 16.27 23.37 20.46
N ASN A 43 16.28 22.31 21.26
CA ASN A 43 16.24 22.39 22.72
C ASN A 43 17.67 22.23 23.25
N LEU A 44 18.12 23.22 24.04
CA LEU A 44 19.49 23.30 24.52
C LEU A 44 19.79 22.44 25.76
N HIS A 45 18.76 21.84 26.38
CA HIS A 45 18.89 20.95 27.54
C HIS A 45 18.93 19.45 27.17
N GLY A 46 19.40 19.12 25.97
CA GLY A 46 19.74 17.75 25.60
C GLY A 46 18.70 17.00 24.75
N ARG A 47 17.54 17.59 24.44
CA ARG A 47 16.62 16.99 23.44
C ARG A 47 17.07 17.23 22.00
N GLY A 48 18.02 18.14 21.77
CA GLY A 48 18.62 18.38 20.46
C GLY A 48 17.66 19.07 19.49
N SER A 49 17.74 18.69 18.21
CA SER A 49 16.91 19.28 17.14
C SER A 49 15.42 18.98 17.35
N LEU A 50 14.58 20.00 17.18
CA LEU A 50 13.13 19.90 17.17
C LEU A 50 12.56 19.88 15.73
N GLY A 51 13.43 19.76 14.73
CA GLY A 51 13.07 19.77 13.31
C GLY A 51 12.65 21.16 12.80
N PHE A 52 12.31 21.22 11.51
CA PHE A 52 11.73 22.42 10.89
C PHE A 52 10.27 22.58 11.31
N ARG A 53 9.83 23.84 11.48
CA ARG A 53 8.41 24.15 11.75
C ARG A 53 7.54 23.84 10.54
N TRP A 54 8.06 24.04 9.34
CA TRP A 54 7.33 23.73 8.11
C TRP A 54 8.28 23.30 7.00
N ILE A 55 7.76 22.47 6.12
CA ILE A 55 8.35 22.08 4.84
C ILE A 55 7.32 22.37 3.76
N GLU A 56 7.73 23.08 2.72
CA GLU A 56 6.90 23.38 1.55
C GLU A 56 7.50 22.66 0.34
N ALA A 57 6.71 21.86 -0.35
CA ALA A 57 7.07 21.15 -1.56
C ALA A 57 6.21 21.68 -2.72
N THR A 58 6.85 22.16 -3.79
CA THR A 58 6.19 22.64 -4.99
C THR A 58 6.42 21.66 -6.13
N ASP A 59 5.38 20.98 -6.57
CA ASP A 59 5.37 20.09 -7.73
C ASP A 59 5.05 20.90 -8.99
N HIS A 60 6.05 21.07 -9.85
CA HIS A 60 5.95 21.84 -11.09
C HIS A 60 5.25 21.07 -12.21
N THR A 61 4.99 19.78 -12.03
CA THR A 61 4.27 18.93 -12.99
C THR A 61 2.77 19.13 -12.86
N ASN A 62 2.29 19.14 -11.61
CA ASN A 62 0.87 19.31 -11.28
C ASN A 62 0.52 20.76 -10.93
N ASN A 63 1.51 21.66 -10.92
CA ASN A 63 1.41 23.04 -10.46
C ASN A 63 0.79 23.12 -9.06
N THR A 64 1.26 22.31 -8.12
CA THR A 64 0.74 22.32 -6.74
C THR A 64 1.83 22.67 -5.74
N VAL A 65 1.43 23.25 -4.62
CA VAL A 65 2.29 23.44 -3.46
C VAL A 65 1.65 22.85 -2.22
N THR A 66 2.35 21.93 -1.60
CA THR A 66 1.97 21.32 -0.32
C THR A 66 2.87 21.85 0.78
N ARG A 67 2.25 22.43 1.80
CA ARG A 67 2.93 22.89 3.01
C ARG A 67 2.52 22.02 4.18
N THR A 68 3.50 21.34 4.76
CA THR A 68 3.35 20.57 6.00
C THR A 68 3.97 21.36 7.14
N GLU A 69 3.17 21.67 8.16
CA GLU A 69 3.60 22.26 9.40
C GLU A 69 3.74 21.18 10.48
N TYR A 70 4.88 21.13 11.14
CA TYR A 70 5.22 20.09 12.12
C TYR A 70 5.21 20.65 13.54
N ASN A 71 4.79 19.80 14.47
CA ASN A 71 4.86 20.08 15.89
C ASN A 71 6.33 20.12 16.35
N GLN A 72 6.67 21.10 17.17
CA GLN A 72 8.02 21.27 17.74
C GLN A 72 7.99 21.23 19.28
N THR A 73 6.88 20.78 19.84
CA THR A 73 6.61 20.73 21.28
C THR A 73 6.67 19.27 21.73
N PHE A 74 7.58 18.97 22.65
CA PHE A 74 7.65 17.65 23.28
C PHE A 74 6.33 17.32 24.00
N PRO A 75 5.79 16.09 23.93
CA PRO A 75 6.34 14.89 23.28
C PRO A 75 5.95 14.67 21.81
N HIS A 76 5.32 15.64 21.15
CA HIS A 76 4.73 15.47 19.82
C HIS A 76 5.66 15.92 18.67
N VAL A 77 6.94 16.19 18.95
CA VAL A 77 7.92 16.71 17.98
C VAL A 77 7.93 15.86 16.70
N GLY A 78 7.84 16.51 15.54
CA GLY A 78 7.87 15.86 14.23
C GLY A 78 6.50 15.34 13.74
N GLY A 79 5.45 15.36 14.56
CA GLY A 79 4.08 15.08 14.11
C GLY A 79 3.55 16.20 13.20
N PRO A 80 2.99 15.91 12.01
CA PRO A 80 2.30 16.90 11.18
C PRO A 80 1.10 17.50 11.92
N GLU A 81 1.13 18.81 12.19
CA GLU A 81 0.04 19.53 12.84
C GLU A 81 -0.97 20.04 11.81
N ARG A 82 -0.49 20.50 10.64
CA ARG A 82 -1.34 20.97 9.55
C ARG A 82 -0.69 20.70 8.20
N VAL A 83 -1.46 20.24 7.23
CA VAL A 83 -1.03 20.03 5.85
C VAL A 83 -2.00 20.77 4.94
N THR A 84 -1.49 21.68 4.11
CA THR A 84 -2.31 22.38 3.12
C THR A 84 -1.76 22.15 1.73
N THR A 85 -2.61 21.90 0.75
CA THR A 85 -2.23 21.81 -0.66
C THR A 85 -2.99 22.87 -1.44
N HIS A 86 -2.25 23.62 -2.26
CA HIS A 86 -2.82 24.63 -3.15
C HIS A 86 -2.47 24.32 -4.59
N LEU A 87 -3.39 24.58 -5.51
CA LEU A 87 -3.10 24.73 -6.93
C LEU A 87 -2.46 26.10 -7.15
N ILE A 88 -1.43 26.14 -7.97
CA ILE A 88 -0.75 27.35 -8.42
C ILE A 88 -1.21 27.66 -9.84
N ASP A 89 -1.75 28.85 -10.04
CA ASP A 89 -2.04 29.41 -11.36
C ASP A 89 -1.48 30.83 -11.43
N GLY A 90 -0.32 30.98 -12.06
CA GLY A 90 0.45 32.23 -12.00
C GLY A 90 0.79 32.62 -10.57
N SER A 91 0.34 33.81 -10.14
CA SER A 91 0.49 34.29 -8.75
C SER A 91 -0.62 33.81 -7.80
N ASN A 92 -1.69 33.22 -8.33
CA ASN A 92 -2.84 32.80 -7.54
C ASN A 92 -2.58 31.42 -6.92
N LYS A 93 -3.05 31.26 -5.67
CA LYS A 93 -3.03 29.99 -4.94
C LYS A 93 -4.43 29.61 -4.52
N THR A 94 -4.99 28.57 -5.12
CA THR A 94 -6.31 28.03 -4.76
C THR A 94 -6.13 26.87 -3.79
N LEU A 95 -6.69 26.98 -2.58
CA LEU A 95 -6.67 25.89 -1.60
C LEU A 95 -7.46 24.68 -2.14
N LEU A 96 -6.82 23.53 -2.23
CA LEU A 96 -7.45 22.26 -2.62
C LEU A 96 -7.74 21.38 -1.41
N SER A 97 -6.83 21.35 -0.45
CA SER A 97 -7.00 20.57 0.79
C SER A 97 -6.35 21.24 2.00
N ASP A 98 -6.98 21.04 3.16
CA ASP A 98 -6.49 21.49 4.47
C ASP A 98 -6.76 20.40 5.51
N ALA A 99 -5.70 19.75 5.99
CA ALA A 99 -5.74 18.75 7.02
C ALA A 99 -5.10 19.29 8.30
N SER A 100 -5.73 19.08 9.45
CA SER A 100 -5.17 19.43 10.77
C SER A 100 -5.24 18.23 11.70
N THR A 101 -4.20 18.02 12.50
CA THR A 101 -4.09 16.89 13.42
C THR A 101 -3.79 17.36 14.83
N GLN A 102 -4.62 16.89 15.77
CA GLN A 102 -4.40 17.02 17.20
C GLN A 102 -3.75 15.76 17.74
N TYR A 103 -2.84 15.95 18.69
CA TYR A 103 -2.10 14.87 19.32
C TYR A 103 -2.36 14.83 20.83
N GLY A 104 -2.46 13.61 21.34
CA GLY A 104 -2.28 13.31 22.75
C GLY A 104 -1.12 12.33 22.92
N HIS A 105 -0.92 11.86 24.14
CA HIS A 105 0.05 10.80 24.41
C HIS A 105 -0.36 9.98 25.63
N ALA A 106 0.14 8.76 25.70
CA ALA A 106 0.22 8.03 26.96
C ALA A 106 1.61 8.25 27.57
N THR A 107 1.68 8.25 28.90
CA THR A 107 2.93 8.35 29.65
C THR A 107 3.05 7.09 30.49
N THR A 108 4.12 6.33 30.29
CA THR A 108 4.42 5.15 31.10
C THR A 108 5.73 5.37 31.86
N PRO A 109 5.82 4.95 33.13
CA PRO A 109 7.09 4.91 33.84
C PRO A 109 8.07 3.99 33.09
N GLY A 110 9.27 4.47 32.84
CA GLY A 110 10.40 3.66 32.40
C GLY A 110 11.08 2.97 33.59
N ALA A 111 12.37 2.63 33.44
CA ALA A 111 13.12 1.87 34.45
C ALA A 111 13.20 2.54 35.85
N ASN A 112 12.92 3.83 35.97
CA ASN A 112 12.74 4.54 37.24
C ASN A 112 11.82 5.76 37.07
N ALA A 113 11.39 6.36 38.18
CA ALA A 113 10.43 7.47 38.21
C ALA A 113 10.88 8.73 37.43
N ASN A 114 12.17 8.85 37.12
CA ASN A 114 12.74 9.98 36.37
C ASN A 114 12.85 9.72 34.87
N ASN A 115 12.54 8.51 34.41
CA ASN A 115 12.59 8.14 33.00
C ASN A 115 11.19 7.83 32.48
N LEU A 116 10.47 8.84 31.99
CA LEU A 116 9.13 8.66 31.43
C LEU A 116 9.20 8.33 29.95
N VAL A 117 8.47 7.30 29.53
CA VAL A 117 8.27 6.96 28.13
C VAL A 117 6.96 7.60 27.67
N TYR A 118 7.02 8.35 26.57
CA TYR A 118 5.86 9.01 25.99
C TYR A 118 5.51 8.33 24.66
N ALA A 119 4.25 7.92 24.52
CA ALA A 119 3.72 7.35 23.29
C ALA A 119 2.78 8.37 22.62
N PRO A 120 3.30 9.27 21.76
CA PRO A 120 2.47 10.24 21.05
C PRO A 120 1.52 9.55 20.08
N ARG A 121 0.29 10.06 19.99
CA ARG A 121 -0.76 9.51 19.14
C ARG A 121 -1.67 10.61 18.64
N ALA A 122 -2.09 10.52 17.38
CA ALA A 122 -3.13 11.40 16.85
C ALA A 122 -4.45 11.07 17.55
N THR A 123 -5.10 12.08 18.12
CA THR A 123 -6.42 11.95 18.76
C THR A 123 -7.54 12.40 17.84
N GLN A 124 -7.27 13.39 16.98
CA GLN A 124 -8.22 13.87 15.99
C GLN A 124 -7.48 14.33 14.72
N THR A 125 -8.02 14.00 13.56
CA THR A 125 -7.64 14.61 12.28
C THR A 125 -8.89 15.19 11.62
N ILE A 126 -8.82 16.44 11.16
CA ILE A 126 -9.86 17.09 10.36
C ILE A 126 -9.28 17.39 8.99
N GLU A 127 -9.86 16.80 7.95
CA GLU A 127 -9.48 16.99 6.55
C GLU A 127 -10.59 17.73 5.82
N LYS A 128 -10.25 18.82 5.14
CA LYS A 128 -11.17 19.59 4.30
C LYS A 128 -10.71 19.51 2.86
N THR A 129 -11.66 19.32 1.96
CA THR A 129 -11.43 19.36 0.51
C THR A 129 -12.25 20.48 -0.10
N HIS A 130 -11.63 21.22 -1.01
CA HIS A 130 -12.20 22.40 -1.65
C HIS A 130 -12.30 22.23 -3.17
N GLY A 131 -13.29 22.89 -3.77
CA GLY A 131 -13.42 23.02 -5.21
C GLY A 131 -12.44 24.04 -5.77
N LEU A 132 -12.28 24.06 -7.10
CA LEU A 132 -11.44 25.05 -7.79
C LEU A 132 -11.98 26.49 -7.64
N ASP A 133 -13.27 26.62 -7.32
CA ASP A 133 -13.93 27.89 -6.96
C ASP A 133 -13.70 28.29 -5.49
N GLY A 134 -12.94 27.51 -4.73
CA GLY A 134 -12.66 27.70 -3.31
C GLY A 134 -13.78 27.20 -2.37
N SER A 135 -14.90 26.73 -2.91
CA SER A 135 -16.01 26.21 -2.11
C SER A 135 -15.60 24.99 -1.30
N LEU A 136 -16.07 24.88 -0.05
CA LEU A 136 -15.83 23.70 0.78
C LEU A 136 -16.72 22.55 0.30
N LEU A 137 -16.12 21.47 -0.20
CA LEU A 137 -16.85 20.31 -0.70
C LEU A 137 -17.15 19.31 0.42
N THR A 138 -16.10 18.97 1.18
CA THR A 138 -16.19 17.95 2.23
C THR A 138 -15.34 18.33 3.45
N THR A 139 -15.79 17.88 4.61
CA THR A 139 -15.01 17.83 5.85
C THR A 139 -15.09 16.42 6.40
N VAL A 140 -13.94 15.76 6.58
CA VAL A 140 -13.81 14.45 7.21
C VAL A 140 -13.13 14.66 8.56
N THR A 141 -13.81 14.28 9.64
CA THR A 141 -13.22 14.29 10.99
C THR A 141 -13.02 12.86 11.46
N THR A 142 -11.78 12.46 11.65
CA THR A 142 -11.39 11.17 12.25
C THR A 142 -11.04 11.41 13.70
N GLN A 143 -11.79 10.82 14.62
CA GLN A 143 -11.56 10.86 16.06
C GLN A 143 -11.12 9.47 16.53
N ASN A 144 -9.95 9.38 17.17
CA ASN A 144 -9.54 8.20 17.90
C ASN A 144 -10.05 8.34 19.34
N ASP A 145 -11.22 7.78 19.60
CA ASP A 145 -12.00 8.00 20.81
C ASP A 145 -11.42 7.28 22.03
N ALA A 146 -10.83 6.08 21.81
CA ALA A 146 -10.33 5.23 22.89
C ALA A 146 -9.11 4.42 22.46
N PHE A 147 -8.24 4.15 23.42
CA PHE A 147 -7.02 3.37 23.25
C PHE A 147 -6.86 2.41 24.44
N ASP A 148 -6.36 1.21 24.18
CA ASP A 148 -5.92 0.32 25.25
C ASP A 148 -4.58 0.79 25.86
N ALA A 149 -4.09 0.07 26.88
CA ALA A 149 -2.83 0.38 27.56
C ALA A 149 -1.58 0.24 26.66
N PHE A 150 -1.70 -0.43 25.51
CA PHE A 150 -0.62 -0.65 24.54
C PHE A 150 -0.71 0.31 23.34
N GLY A 151 -1.69 1.21 23.33
CA GLY A 151 -1.89 2.20 22.28
C GLY A 151 -2.69 1.68 21.08
N ASN A 152 -3.31 0.50 21.16
CA ASN A 152 -4.22 0.01 20.14
C ASN A 152 -5.52 0.82 20.18
N ILE A 153 -6.05 1.24 19.02
CA ILE A 153 -7.28 2.05 18.95
C ILE A 153 -8.51 1.16 19.14
N GLU A 154 -9.11 1.22 20.31
CA GLU A 154 -10.33 0.47 20.66
C GLU A 154 -11.59 1.08 20.04
N ARG A 155 -11.57 2.39 19.79
CA ARG A 155 -12.70 3.08 19.16
C ARG A 155 -12.25 4.24 18.29
N MET A 156 -12.79 4.29 17.07
CA MET A 156 -12.59 5.36 16.12
C MET A 156 -13.91 5.81 15.52
N THR A 157 -14.17 7.12 15.52
CA THR A 157 -15.34 7.73 14.88
C THR A 157 -14.89 8.60 13.71
N VAL A 158 -15.34 8.27 12.50
CA VAL A 158 -15.14 9.07 11.30
C VAL A 158 -16.45 9.76 10.94
N THR A 159 -16.47 11.08 10.85
CA THR A 159 -17.63 11.88 10.44
C THR A 159 -17.32 12.61 9.15
N THR A 160 -18.06 12.32 8.09
CA THR A 160 -17.96 12.99 6.79
C THR A 160 -19.14 13.92 6.61
N ARG A 161 -18.87 15.21 6.43
CA ARG A 161 -19.86 16.25 6.14
C ARG A 161 -19.62 16.80 4.75
N GLY A 162 -20.66 16.92 3.93
CA GLY A 162 -20.57 17.49 2.58
C GLY A 162 -21.96 17.58 1.95
N ALA A 163 -22.18 18.59 1.11
CA ALA A 163 -23.47 18.83 0.44
C ALA A 163 -24.70 18.78 1.40
N GLY A 164 -24.57 19.34 2.60
CA GLY A 164 -25.63 19.35 3.63
C GLY A 164 -25.90 18.00 4.32
N LYS A 165 -25.19 16.93 3.97
CA LYS A 165 -25.34 15.59 4.57
C LYS A 165 -24.21 15.30 5.55
N THR A 166 -24.52 14.49 6.56
CA THR A 166 -23.54 13.97 7.52
C THR A 166 -23.63 12.45 7.55
N HIS A 167 -22.51 11.79 7.28
CA HIS A 167 -22.36 10.34 7.44
C HIS A 167 -21.37 10.08 8.56
N THR A 168 -21.66 9.09 9.41
CA THR A 168 -20.75 8.70 10.50
C THR A 168 -20.41 7.22 10.36
N LYS A 169 -19.14 6.89 10.57
CA LYS A 169 -18.63 5.51 10.66
C LYS A 169 -17.96 5.35 12.02
N ILE A 170 -18.46 4.42 12.83
CA ILE A 170 -17.88 4.09 14.13
C ILE A 170 -17.24 2.72 14.00
N SER A 171 -15.94 2.62 14.29
CA SER A 171 -15.22 1.34 14.38
C SER A 171 -14.90 1.09 15.85
N THR A 172 -15.23 -0.10 16.36
CA THR A 172 -14.87 -0.56 17.70
C THR A 172 -14.09 -1.86 17.58
N ASN A 173 -12.95 -1.94 18.25
CA ASN A 173 -12.00 -3.02 18.15
C ASN A 173 -11.62 -3.53 19.54
N ASP A 174 -11.52 -4.85 19.68
CA ASP A 174 -11.04 -5.50 20.90
C ASP A 174 -9.69 -6.15 20.58
N TYR A 175 -8.70 -6.02 21.47
CA TYR A 175 -7.36 -6.56 21.29
C TYR A 175 -6.95 -7.46 22.44
N VAL A 176 -6.09 -8.43 22.16
CA VAL A 176 -5.35 -9.18 23.18
C VAL A 176 -3.86 -8.87 23.06
N ASN A 177 -3.22 -8.72 24.23
CA ASN A 177 -1.80 -8.40 24.37
C ASN A 177 -1.16 -9.43 25.33
N ASP A 178 -0.40 -10.38 24.80
CA ASP A 178 0.40 -11.32 25.59
C ASP A 178 1.79 -10.72 25.83
N GLN A 179 1.98 -10.15 27.02
CA GLN A 179 3.26 -9.55 27.44
C GLN A 179 4.34 -10.61 27.73
N GLN A 180 3.98 -11.83 28.08
CA GLN A 180 4.95 -12.88 28.41
C GLN A 180 5.66 -13.37 27.15
N ARG A 181 4.92 -13.52 26.05
CA ARG A 181 5.44 -13.94 24.74
C ARG A 181 5.75 -12.78 23.80
N TRP A 182 5.45 -11.55 24.23
CA TRP A 182 5.56 -10.34 23.42
C TRP A 182 4.72 -10.39 22.13
N ILE A 183 3.53 -11.00 22.22
CA ILE A 183 2.54 -11.07 21.15
C ILE A 183 1.48 -10.00 21.44
N LEU A 184 1.73 -8.79 20.96
CA LEU A 184 0.91 -7.60 21.25
C LEU A 184 -0.02 -7.26 20.07
N GLY A 185 -1.10 -6.53 20.36
CA GLY A 185 -1.99 -5.91 19.38
C GLY A 185 -2.78 -6.89 18.51
N ARG A 186 -3.11 -8.09 19.03
CA ARG A 186 -3.89 -9.08 18.28
C ARG A 186 -5.38 -8.73 18.35
N LEU A 187 -5.91 -8.20 17.26
CA LEU A 187 -7.31 -7.82 17.11
C LEU A 187 -8.21 -9.05 17.22
N THR A 188 -8.99 -9.21 18.30
CA THR A 188 -9.89 -10.35 18.49
C THR A 188 -11.29 -10.11 17.95
N ARG A 189 -11.70 -8.83 17.86
CA ARG A 189 -12.98 -8.42 17.29
C ARG A 189 -12.88 -7.04 16.66
N ALA A 190 -13.55 -6.88 15.53
CA ALA A 190 -13.77 -5.59 14.88
C ALA A 190 -15.25 -5.43 14.56
N SER A 191 -15.83 -4.28 14.88
CA SER A 191 -17.21 -3.94 14.54
C SER A 191 -17.27 -2.55 13.95
N VAL A 192 -17.90 -2.43 12.79
CA VAL A 192 -18.05 -1.18 12.05
C VAL A 192 -19.52 -0.87 11.89
N THR A 193 -19.96 0.26 12.42
CA THR A 193 -21.31 0.79 12.27
C THR A 193 -21.29 2.00 11.34
N HIS A 194 -21.97 1.90 10.20
CA HIS A 194 -22.27 3.03 9.33
C HIS A 194 -23.59 3.66 9.74
N ILE A 195 -23.62 4.99 9.80
CA ILE A 195 -24.77 5.81 10.16
C ILE A 195 -25.02 6.78 9.00
N ALA A 196 -26.18 6.69 8.38
CA ALA A 196 -26.60 7.58 7.30
C ALA A 196 -27.21 8.88 7.86
N PRO A 197 -27.44 9.92 7.01
CA PRO A 197 -27.95 11.21 7.47
C PRO A 197 -29.34 11.15 8.10
N ASP A 198 -30.14 10.15 7.76
CA ASP A 198 -31.47 9.87 8.35
C ASP A 198 -31.38 9.14 9.70
N GLY A 199 -30.17 8.83 10.17
CA GLY A 199 -29.92 8.09 11.41
C GLY A 199 -30.00 6.57 11.29
N SER A 200 -30.30 6.03 10.10
CA SER A 200 -30.28 4.59 9.85
C SER A 200 -28.88 4.01 10.05
N ARG A 201 -28.81 2.79 10.59
CA ARG A 201 -27.55 2.15 11.00
C ARG A 201 -27.39 0.76 10.42
N ILE A 202 -26.20 0.46 9.93
CA ILE A 202 -25.80 -0.88 9.52
C ILE A 202 -24.48 -1.23 10.22
N THR A 203 -24.47 -2.34 10.96
CA THR A 203 -23.28 -2.84 11.66
C THR A 203 -22.77 -4.11 11.02
N ARG A 204 -21.47 -4.19 10.78
CA ARG A 204 -20.76 -5.41 10.37
C ARG A 204 -19.69 -5.73 11.39
N ALA A 205 -19.68 -6.96 11.87
CA ALA A 205 -18.68 -7.43 12.83
C ALA A 205 -17.86 -8.59 12.25
N SER A 206 -16.61 -8.67 12.70
CA SER A 206 -15.70 -9.78 12.44
C SER A 206 -15.01 -10.17 13.75
N ALA A 207 -14.70 -11.45 13.91
CA ALA A 207 -13.94 -11.98 15.04
C ALA A 207 -12.73 -12.75 14.53
N PHE A 208 -11.65 -12.77 15.32
CA PHE A 208 -10.39 -13.38 14.94
C PHE A 208 -9.84 -14.20 16.11
N THR A 209 -9.29 -15.37 15.80
CA THR A 209 -8.61 -16.22 16.77
C THR A 209 -7.17 -16.43 16.35
N TYR A 210 -6.29 -16.52 17.33
CA TYR A 210 -4.86 -16.68 17.09
C TYR A 210 -4.35 -17.90 17.84
N ASP A 211 -3.28 -18.49 17.31
CA ASP A 211 -2.48 -19.46 18.03
C ASP A 211 -1.76 -18.76 19.20
N ALA A 212 -1.87 -19.31 20.40
CA ALA A 212 -1.37 -18.66 21.61
C ALA A 212 0.17 -18.64 21.73
N GLN A 213 0.89 -19.53 21.03
CA GLN A 213 2.35 -19.61 21.10
C GLN A 213 3.03 -18.78 20.01
N THR A 214 2.48 -18.84 18.79
CA THR A 214 3.06 -18.22 17.60
C THR A 214 2.42 -16.87 17.26
N GLY A 215 1.20 -16.62 17.74
CA GLY A 215 0.42 -15.44 17.41
C GLY A 215 -0.12 -15.43 15.97
N LEU A 216 -0.03 -16.55 15.25
CA LEU A 216 -0.58 -16.71 13.89
C LEU A 216 -2.10 -16.76 13.92
N LEU A 217 -2.75 -16.14 12.92
CA LEU A 217 -4.21 -16.12 12.80
C LEU A 217 -4.74 -17.52 12.45
N THR A 218 -5.51 -18.14 13.34
CA THR A 218 -6.07 -19.50 13.15
C THR A 218 -7.50 -19.49 12.64
N ALA A 219 -8.28 -18.44 12.90
CA ALA A 219 -9.59 -18.28 12.29
C ALA A 219 -10.02 -16.81 12.17
N GLU A 220 -10.85 -16.55 11.16
CA GLU A 220 -11.61 -15.31 11.00
C GLU A 220 -13.08 -15.65 10.79
N THR A 221 -13.96 -15.01 11.55
CA THR A 221 -15.41 -15.18 11.44
C THR A 221 -16.07 -13.86 11.05
N LEU A 222 -16.69 -13.83 9.90
CA LEU A 222 -17.55 -12.71 9.47
C LEU A 222 -18.95 -12.90 10.05
N SER A 223 -19.56 -11.79 10.48
CA SER A 223 -20.89 -11.76 11.10
C SER A 223 -21.04 -12.76 12.26
N PRO A 224 -20.11 -12.76 13.25
CA PRO A 224 -20.14 -13.70 14.37
C PRO A 224 -21.45 -13.60 15.15
N ASN A 225 -21.89 -14.71 15.74
CA ASN A 225 -23.15 -14.83 16.49
C ASN A 225 -24.42 -14.52 15.67
N THR A 226 -24.37 -14.67 14.35
CA THR A 226 -25.54 -14.57 13.47
C THR A 226 -25.73 -15.84 12.65
N PRO A 227 -26.93 -16.11 12.11
CA PRO A 227 -27.14 -17.22 11.17
C PRO A 227 -26.30 -17.12 9.89
N LEU A 228 -25.83 -15.91 9.54
CA LEU A 228 -24.99 -15.63 8.39
C LEU A 228 -23.48 -15.75 8.71
N ALA A 229 -23.14 -16.26 9.90
CA ALA A 229 -21.75 -16.41 10.31
C ALA A 229 -20.97 -17.29 9.33
N ARG A 230 -19.83 -16.78 8.88
CA ARG A 230 -18.92 -17.50 7.98
C ARG A 230 -17.52 -17.49 8.56
N THR A 231 -17.01 -18.68 8.86
CA THR A 231 -15.70 -18.87 9.51
C THR A 231 -14.70 -19.42 8.52
N THR A 232 -13.56 -18.75 8.36
CA THR A 232 -12.40 -19.27 7.63
C THR A 232 -11.34 -19.68 8.65
N ARG A 233 -10.93 -20.95 8.64
CA ARG A 233 -9.88 -21.49 9.53
C ARG A 233 -8.60 -21.76 8.75
N TYR A 234 -7.48 -21.54 9.40
CA TYR A 234 -6.14 -21.68 8.83
C TYR A 234 -5.32 -22.69 9.63
N GLN A 235 -4.58 -23.54 8.93
CA GLN A 235 -3.53 -24.38 9.49
C GLN A 235 -2.21 -24.05 8.83
N TYR A 236 -1.14 -24.08 9.62
CA TYR A 236 0.20 -23.69 9.19
C TYR A 236 1.18 -24.84 9.33
N ASP A 237 2.20 -24.86 8.47
CA ASP A 237 3.40 -25.65 8.71
C ASP A 237 4.36 -24.94 9.70
N GLN A 238 5.49 -25.59 9.98
CA GLN A 238 6.53 -25.06 10.87
C GLN A 238 7.22 -23.79 10.35
N TYR A 239 7.08 -23.47 9.06
CA TYR A 239 7.63 -22.27 8.43
C TYR A 239 6.60 -21.12 8.41
N GLY A 240 5.39 -21.34 8.91
CA GLY A 240 4.30 -20.36 8.90
C GLY A 240 3.54 -20.30 7.58
N ASN A 241 3.71 -21.28 6.68
CA ASN A 241 2.94 -21.36 5.45
C ASN A 241 1.55 -21.95 5.70
N LYS A 242 0.51 -21.39 5.07
CA LYS A 242 -0.85 -21.95 5.13
C LYS A 242 -0.92 -23.26 4.35
N VAL A 243 -1.09 -24.38 5.05
CA VAL A 243 -1.25 -25.72 4.46
C VAL A 243 -2.71 -26.14 4.30
N THR A 244 -3.62 -25.56 5.10
CA THR A 244 -5.06 -25.76 4.96
C THR A 244 -5.81 -24.45 5.17
N VAL A 245 -6.79 -24.19 4.31
CA VAL A 245 -7.78 -23.11 4.46
C VAL A 245 -9.17 -23.73 4.38
N THR A 246 -9.92 -23.70 5.48
CA THR A 246 -11.27 -24.28 5.55
C THR A 246 -12.31 -23.20 5.75
N LEU A 247 -13.26 -23.10 4.82
CA LEU A 247 -14.42 -22.22 4.93
C LEU A 247 -15.62 -23.02 5.44
N SER A 248 -16.19 -22.57 6.55
CA SER A 248 -17.41 -23.11 7.17
C SER A 248 -18.49 -22.04 7.22
N ALA A 249 -19.73 -22.44 6.92
CA ALA A 249 -20.92 -21.62 7.10
C ALA A 249 -22.09 -22.52 7.53
N SER A 250 -23.03 -21.96 8.29
CA SER A 250 -24.20 -22.72 8.76
C SER A 250 -25.00 -23.29 7.59
N GLY A 251 -25.38 -24.56 7.68
CA GLY A 251 -26.19 -25.25 6.66
C GLY A 251 -25.44 -25.61 5.36
N LEU A 252 -24.13 -25.37 5.28
CA LEU A 252 -23.31 -25.72 4.11
C LEU A 252 -22.18 -26.67 4.51
N ALA A 253 -21.81 -27.57 3.60
CA ALA A 253 -20.62 -28.39 3.78
C ALA A 253 -19.36 -27.54 3.79
N ASP A 254 -18.41 -27.91 4.65
CA ASP A 254 -17.10 -27.25 4.73
C ASP A 254 -16.34 -27.37 3.41
N ARG A 255 -15.71 -26.27 3.01
CA ARG A 255 -14.88 -26.22 1.80
C ARG A 255 -13.44 -25.98 2.20
N ALA A 256 -12.61 -27.02 2.07
CA ALA A 256 -11.19 -26.95 2.37
C ALA A 256 -10.34 -26.85 1.09
N THR A 257 -9.35 -25.95 1.11
CA THR A 257 -8.23 -25.95 0.16
C THR A 257 -6.97 -26.36 0.90
N ARG A 258 -6.21 -27.31 0.34
CA ARG A 258 -4.95 -27.79 0.91
C ARG A 258 -3.79 -27.44 -0.01
N THR A 259 -2.72 -26.92 0.57
CA THR A 259 -1.50 -26.52 -0.15
C THR A 259 -0.33 -27.32 0.38
N GLN A 260 0.40 -27.99 -0.51
CA GLN A 260 1.65 -28.65 -0.21
C GLN A 260 2.80 -27.80 -0.75
N TYR A 261 3.81 -27.58 0.09
CA TYR A 261 5.02 -26.86 -0.27
C TYR A 261 6.16 -27.83 -0.56
N ASP A 262 7.23 -27.35 -1.21
CA ASP A 262 8.48 -28.09 -1.32
C ASP A 262 9.08 -28.39 0.07
N ASN A 263 10.06 -29.29 0.13
CA ASN A 263 10.65 -29.72 1.41
C ASN A 263 11.31 -28.57 2.21
N LEU A 264 11.59 -27.45 1.54
CA LEU A 264 12.17 -26.26 2.15
C LEU A 264 11.11 -25.21 2.54
N GLY A 265 9.82 -25.51 2.33
CA GLY A 265 8.71 -24.61 2.66
C GLY A 265 8.64 -23.35 1.79
N ARG A 266 9.24 -23.34 0.60
CA ARG A 266 9.39 -22.13 -0.24
C ARG A 266 8.32 -22.00 -1.31
N PHE A 267 7.99 -23.11 -1.97
CA PHE A 267 7.14 -23.07 -3.16
C PHE A 267 5.94 -24.01 -3.05
N PRO A 268 4.71 -23.56 -3.36
CA PRO A 268 3.53 -24.42 -3.32
C PRO A 268 3.51 -25.33 -4.56
N ILE A 269 3.88 -26.59 -4.37
CA ILE A 269 4.01 -27.61 -5.42
C ILE A 269 2.70 -28.32 -5.74
N ARG A 270 1.72 -28.28 -4.84
CA ARG A 270 0.38 -28.84 -5.08
C ARG A 270 -0.70 -28.06 -4.34
N VAL A 271 -1.81 -27.80 -5.01
CA VAL A 271 -3.01 -27.21 -4.41
C VAL A 271 -4.21 -28.09 -4.73
N THR A 272 -4.94 -28.52 -3.71
CA THR A 272 -6.12 -29.37 -3.83
C THR A 272 -7.35 -28.64 -3.30
N ASN A 273 -8.41 -28.55 -4.09
CA ASN A 273 -9.67 -27.91 -3.67
C ASN A 273 -10.59 -28.89 -2.91
N ALA A 274 -11.75 -28.41 -2.47
CA ALA A 274 -12.69 -29.17 -1.65
C ALA A 274 -13.30 -30.40 -2.36
N LEU A 275 -13.26 -30.46 -3.70
CA LEU A 275 -13.75 -31.58 -4.50
C LEU A 275 -12.65 -32.61 -4.79
N GLY A 276 -11.42 -32.42 -4.28
CA GLY A 276 -10.28 -33.29 -4.54
C GLY A 276 -9.57 -33.01 -5.86
N HIS A 277 -10.04 -32.04 -6.65
CA HIS A 277 -9.34 -31.57 -7.85
C HIS A 277 -8.04 -30.89 -7.44
N ALA A 278 -6.92 -31.27 -8.07
CA ALA A 278 -5.60 -30.79 -7.70
C ALA A 278 -4.84 -30.21 -8.89
N GLU A 279 -4.07 -29.17 -8.62
CA GLU A 279 -3.08 -28.60 -9.52
C GLU A 279 -1.69 -28.88 -8.97
N THR A 280 -0.73 -29.20 -9.84
CA THR A 280 0.68 -29.34 -9.46
C THR A 280 1.54 -28.33 -10.18
N ARG A 281 2.57 -27.82 -9.48
CA ARG A 281 3.50 -26.81 -9.98
C ARG A 281 4.94 -27.24 -9.75
N GLN A 282 5.78 -26.93 -10.72
CA GLN A 282 7.23 -26.98 -10.59
C GLN A 282 7.78 -25.56 -10.75
N TYR A 283 8.87 -25.25 -10.06
CA TYR A 283 9.42 -23.90 -10.02
C TYR A 283 10.88 -23.87 -10.44
N HIS A 284 11.26 -22.78 -11.10
CA HIS A 284 12.65 -22.44 -11.34
C HIS A 284 13.31 -22.02 -10.02
N SER A 285 14.29 -22.78 -9.55
CA SER A 285 14.90 -22.63 -8.22
C SER A 285 15.48 -21.22 -7.97
N ALA A 286 16.11 -20.61 -8.97
CA ALA A 286 16.72 -19.29 -8.85
C ALA A 286 15.73 -18.12 -9.04
N CYS A 287 14.68 -18.34 -9.81
CA CYS A 287 13.75 -17.27 -10.20
C CYS A 287 12.47 -17.24 -9.35
N GLY A 288 12.15 -18.36 -8.69
CA GLY A 288 10.90 -18.55 -7.96
C GLY A 288 9.66 -18.55 -8.86
N LYS A 289 9.81 -18.73 -10.17
CA LYS A 289 8.72 -18.71 -11.15
C LYS A 289 8.30 -20.12 -11.57
N PRO A 290 7.00 -20.40 -11.83
CA PRO A 290 6.56 -21.72 -12.28
C PRO A 290 7.15 -22.10 -13.64
N VAL A 291 7.76 -23.28 -13.77
CA VAL A 291 8.22 -23.84 -15.06
C VAL A 291 7.22 -24.85 -15.64
N SER A 292 6.32 -25.36 -14.81
CA SER A 292 5.21 -26.22 -15.23
C SER A 292 4.03 -26.04 -14.28
N LEU A 293 2.82 -26.04 -14.84
CA LEU A 293 1.55 -26.15 -14.13
C LEU A 293 0.74 -27.25 -14.81
N THR A 294 0.33 -28.26 -14.06
CA THR A 294 -0.65 -29.24 -14.52
C THR A 294 -1.96 -29.00 -13.80
N GLY A 295 -3.00 -28.69 -14.57
CA GLY A 295 -4.35 -28.48 -14.06
C GLY A 295 -5.04 -29.78 -13.62
N PRO A 296 -6.23 -29.71 -13.01
CA PRO A 296 -6.92 -30.91 -12.51
C PRO A 296 -7.43 -31.86 -13.59
N ASN A 297 -7.51 -31.39 -14.83
CA ASN A 297 -7.84 -32.19 -16.02
C ASN A 297 -6.60 -32.85 -16.66
N GLY A 298 -5.43 -32.76 -16.03
CA GLY A 298 -4.17 -33.32 -16.54
C GLY A 298 -3.52 -32.50 -17.66
N LEU A 299 -4.11 -31.36 -18.05
CA LEU A 299 -3.53 -30.48 -19.07
C LEU A 299 -2.40 -29.65 -18.46
N ALA A 300 -1.24 -29.69 -19.11
CA ALA A 300 -0.04 -29.01 -18.65
C ALA A 300 0.30 -27.78 -19.49
N THR A 301 0.68 -26.70 -18.82
CA THR A 301 1.35 -25.54 -19.42
C THR A 301 2.77 -25.46 -18.88
N ARG A 302 3.74 -25.25 -19.77
CA ARG A 302 5.16 -25.15 -19.42
C ARG A 302 5.72 -23.79 -19.80
N TRP A 303 6.67 -23.31 -19.01
CA TRP A 303 7.30 -22.01 -19.22
C TRP A 303 8.81 -22.09 -19.13
N GLU A 304 9.46 -21.29 -19.97
CA GLU A 304 10.90 -21.08 -19.96
C GLU A 304 11.19 -19.61 -19.66
N TYR A 305 12.34 -19.36 -19.04
CA TYR A 305 12.79 -18.04 -18.62
C TYR A 305 14.25 -17.83 -19.02
N ASP A 306 14.62 -16.57 -19.26
CA ASP A 306 16.02 -16.19 -19.40
C ASP A 306 16.71 -16.01 -18.03
N SER A 307 18.01 -15.69 -18.05
CA SER A 307 18.82 -15.48 -16.84
C SER A 307 18.39 -14.27 -15.99
N LEU A 308 17.57 -13.37 -16.56
CA LEU A 308 16.95 -12.25 -15.85
C LEU A 308 15.53 -12.61 -15.34
N CYS A 309 15.17 -13.89 -15.40
CA CYS A 309 13.86 -14.42 -14.98
C CYS A 309 12.68 -13.83 -15.77
N ARG A 310 12.90 -13.42 -17.03
CA ARG A 310 11.85 -12.97 -17.95
C ARG A 310 11.35 -14.15 -18.78
N LYS A 311 10.04 -14.23 -19.00
CA LYS A 311 9.39 -15.34 -19.72
C LYS A 311 9.85 -15.32 -21.18
N THR A 312 10.40 -16.41 -21.71
CA THR A 312 10.86 -16.53 -23.10
C THR A 312 10.01 -17.48 -23.93
N ARG A 313 9.37 -18.47 -23.29
CA ARG A 313 8.50 -19.44 -23.97
C ARG A 313 7.39 -19.94 -23.07
N GLU A 314 6.25 -20.23 -23.67
CA GLU A 314 5.08 -20.89 -23.10
C GLU A 314 4.62 -21.97 -24.07
N VAL A 315 4.41 -23.18 -23.56
CA VAL A 315 3.83 -24.29 -24.32
C VAL A 315 2.57 -24.74 -23.60
N ARG A 316 1.44 -24.71 -24.30
CA ARG A 316 0.13 -25.15 -23.78
C ARG A 316 -0.10 -26.62 -24.09
N ALA A 317 -1.11 -27.20 -23.45
CA ALA A 317 -1.38 -28.64 -23.52
C ALA A 317 -1.76 -29.14 -24.94
N ASP A 318 -2.30 -28.25 -25.78
CA ASP A 318 -2.63 -28.52 -27.18
C ASP A 318 -1.41 -28.43 -28.13
N GLY A 319 -0.23 -28.17 -27.58
CA GLY A 319 1.01 -27.98 -28.35
C GLY A 319 1.19 -26.58 -28.92
N THR A 320 0.19 -25.69 -28.79
CA THR A 320 0.37 -24.28 -29.17
C THR A 320 1.40 -23.63 -28.27
N GLN A 321 2.19 -22.74 -28.84
CA GLN A 321 3.26 -22.06 -28.12
C GLN A 321 3.20 -20.55 -28.33
N THR A 322 3.64 -19.83 -27.31
CA THR A 322 3.93 -18.41 -27.39
C THR A 322 5.40 -18.20 -27.01
N THR A 323 6.11 -17.41 -27.78
CA THR A 323 7.51 -17.04 -27.50
C THR A 323 7.63 -15.54 -27.32
N TRP A 324 8.54 -15.12 -26.45
CA TRP A 324 8.83 -13.73 -26.14
C TRP A 324 10.31 -13.47 -26.35
N ASN A 325 10.60 -12.54 -27.25
CA ASN A 325 11.96 -12.15 -27.60
C ASN A 325 12.19 -10.69 -27.17
N TYR A 326 13.10 -10.49 -26.20
CA TYR A 326 13.46 -9.18 -25.68
C TYR A 326 14.69 -8.66 -26.40
N ARG A 327 14.64 -7.44 -26.92
CA ARG A 327 15.77 -6.80 -27.59
C ARG A 327 15.95 -5.36 -27.11
N TRP A 328 17.20 -4.92 -26.98
CA TRP A 328 17.46 -3.49 -26.80
C TRP A 328 17.01 -2.73 -28.05
N ALA A 329 16.40 -1.56 -27.85
CA ALA A 329 16.14 -0.63 -28.91
C ALA A 329 17.48 -0.01 -29.31
N SER A 330 17.98 -0.38 -30.49
CA SER A 330 19.12 0.31 -31.09
C SER A 330 18.61 1.48 -31.93
N GLN A 331 19.16 2.67 -31.68
CA GLN A 331 18.97 3.84 -32.56
C GLN A 331 19.75 3.72 -33.88
N SER A 332 20.57 2.68 -34.08
CA SER A 332 21.19 2.39 -35.38
C SER A 332 20.11 1.91 -36.35
N SER A 333 19.51 2.85 -37.08
CA SER A 333 18.73 2.85 -38.34
C SER A 333 18.01 1.61 -38.91
N ASN A 334 18.21 0.37 -38.44
CA ASN A 334 17.74 -0.85 -39.11
C ASN A 334 16.72 -1.67 -38.30
N ASN A 335 16.24 -1.19 -37.14
CA ASN A 335 15.29 -1.95 -36.32
C ASN A 335 13.91 -1.28 -36.13
N GLY A 336 13.68 -0.14 -36.81
CA GLY A 336 12.38 0.54 -36.80
C GLY A 336 11.90 1.11 -35.44
N ALA A 337 12.76 1.16 -34.42
CA ALA A 337 12.40 1.59 -33.06
C ALA A 337 11.83 3.02 -33.03
N PRO A 338 10.71 3.28 -32.31
CA PRO A 338 10.18 4.63 -32.15
C PRO A 338 11.07 5.47 -31.23
N ALA A 339 10.89 6.79 -31.28
CA ALA A 339 11.53 7.70 -30.32
C ALA A 339 11.22 7.28 -28.88
N LEU A 340 12.19 7.48 -27.98
CA LEU A 340 12.11 7.15 -26.55
C LEU A 340 12.05 5.65 -26.21
N ALA A 341 11.95 4.75 -27.19
CA ALA A 341 12.04 3.32 -26.94
C ALA A 341 13.43 2.94 -26.44
N ARG A 342 13.45 2.13 -25.38
CA ARG A 342 14.66 1.56 -24.78
C ARG A 342 14.79 0.07 -25.07
N TYR A 343 13.70 -0.67 -25.10
CA TYR A 343 13.70 -2.08 -25.50
C TYR A 343 12.39 -2.45 -26.19
N SER A 344 12.38 -3.60 -26.86
CA SER A 344 11.16 -4.19 -27.42
C SER A 344 10.94 -5.60 -26.90
N LEU A 345 9.68 -6.00 -26.93
CA LEU A 345 9.19 -7.34 -26.68
C LEU A 345 8.43 -7.82 -27.91
N THR A 346 8.98 -8.79 -28.63
CA THR A 346 8.26 -9.46 -29.72
C THR A 346 7.61 -10.73 -29.20
N GLU A 347 6.28 -10.76 -29.22
CA GLU A 347 5.47 -11.94 -28.94
C GLU A 347 5.14 -12.67 -30.25
N THR A 348 5.30 -13.98 -30.28
CA THR A 348 4.89 -14.82 -31.43
C THR A 348 4.11 -16.02 -30.91
N ALA A 349 2.83 -16.10 -31.28
CA ALA A 349 1.94 -17.18 -30.89
C ALA A 349 1.58 -18.05 -32.10
N SER A 350 1.37 -19.36 -31.87
CA SER A 350 0.91 -20.29 -32.90
C SER A 350 -0.37 -19.77 -33.58
N GLY A 351 -0.33 -19.62 -34.91
CA GLY A 351 -1.48 -19.19 -35.70
C GLY A 351 -1.77 -17.68 -35.69
N ALA A 352 -0.92 -16.87 -35.07
CA ALA A 352 -1.03 -15.40 -35.07
C ALA A 352 0.24 -14.73 -35.60
N PRO A 353 0.14 -13.59 -36.29
CA PRO A 353 1.32 -12.81 -36.66
C PRO A 353 2.05 -12.29 -35.40
N PRO A 354 3.37 -12.05 -35.47
CA PRO A 354 4.11 -11.47 -34.37
C PRO A 354 3.58 -10.08 -33.97
N VAL A 355 3.63 -9.79 -32.68
CA VAL A 355 3.32 -8.47 -32.11
C VAL A 355 4.57 -7.95 -31.43
N THR A 356 5.02 -6.75 -31.79
CA THR A 356 6.18 -6.12 -31.13
C THR A 356 5.73 -4.90 -30.34
N VAL A 357 5.94 -4.92 -29.04
CA VAL A 357 5.66 -3.76 -28.17
C VAL A 357 6.98 -3.10 -27.81
N TRP A 358 7.06 -1.78 -28.01
CA TRP A 358 8.20 -0.97 -27.66
C TRP A 358 7.98 -0.31 -26.31
N TYR A 359 8.97 -0.44 -25.46
CA TYR A 359 8.95 0.10 -24.12
C TYR A 359 10.05 1.12 -23.93
N ASP A 360 9.70 2.13 -23.17
CA ASP A 360 10.57 3.21 -22.78
C ASP A 360 11.39 2.82 -21.52
N ALA A 361 12.25 3.71 -21.01
CA ALA A 361 13.09 3.38 -19.85
C ALA A 361 12.31 3.21 -18.53
N LEU A 362 11.03 3.61 -18.51
CA LEU A 362 10.11 3.49 -17.37
C LEU A 362 9.12 2.33 -17.54
N ASN A 363 9.36 1.43 -18.51
CA ASN A 363 8.48 0.31 -18.87
C ASN A 363 7.08 0.72 -19.35
N ARG A 364 6.94 1.91 -19.92
CA ARG A 364 5.69 2.36 -20.55
C ARG A 364 5.70 1.98 -22.02
N GLU A 365 4.54 1.55 -22.53
CA GLU A 365 4.35 1.30 -23.95
C GLU A 365 4.42 2.62 -24.72
N VAL A 366 5.30 2.70 -25.72
CA VAL A 366 5.44 3.87 -26.60
C VAL A 366 4.95 3.61 -28.01
N ARG A 367 4.87 2.35 -28.42
CA ARG A 367 4.28 1.91 -29.69
C ARG A 367 4.03 0.42 -29.67
N LYS A 368 2.98 0.00 -30.38
CA LYS A 368 2.72 -1.40 -30.67
C LYS A 368 2.67 -1.65 -32.17
N ASP A 369 3.47 -2.60 -32.62
CA ASP A 369 3.55 -3.01 -34.01
C ASP A 369 2.85 -4.36 -34.19
N THR A 370 1.90 -4.41 -35.12
CA THR A 370 1.16 -5.63 -35.52
C THR A 370 1.23 -5.80 -37.04
N THR A 371 0.92 -7.00 -37.55
CA THR A 371 0.82 -7.22 -39.01
C THR A 371 -0.64 -7.18 -39.46
N GLY A 372 -0.96 -6.31 -40.41
CA GLY A 372 -2.27 -6.21 -41.05
C GLY A 372 -2.56 -7.36 -42.01
N PHE A 373 -3.83 -7.50 -42.43
CA PHE A 373 -4.26 -8.53 -43.38
C PHE A 373 -3.58 -8.42 -44.75
N ASP A 374 -3.10 -7.22 -45.11
CA ASP A 374 -2.33 -6.96 -46.34
C ASP A 374 -0.83 -7.25 -46.19
N GLY A 375 -0.41 -7.81 -45.05
CA GLY A 375 0.98 -8.13 -44.73
C GLY A 375 1.83 -6.93 -44.29
N LYS A 376 1.28 -5.71 -44.23
CA LYS A 376 2.01 -4.52 -43.79
C LYS A 376 2.03 -4.39 -42.27
N THR A 377 3.06 -3.74 -41.74
CA THR A 377 3.12 -3.38 -40.33
C THR A 377 2.17 -2.23 -40.02
N ILE A 378 1.32 -2.41 -39.01
CA ILE A 378 0.44 -1.40 -38.44
C ILE A 378 1.04 -0.94 -37.12
N HIS A 379 1.26 0.37 -37.01
CA HIS A 379 1.73 1.04 -35.80
C HIS A 379 0.52 1.58 -35.04
N GLN A 380 0.42 1.25 -33.76
CA GLN A 380 -0.62 1.71 -32.82
C GLN A 380 0.01 2.44 -31.65
#